data_AF-A0A951GH80-F1
#
_entry.id   AF-A0A951GH80-F1
#
_cell.length_a   1.000
_cell.length_b   1.000
_cell.length_c   1.000
_cell.angle_alpha   90.00
_cell.angle_beta   90.00
_cell.angle_gamma   90.00
#
_symmetry.space_group_name_H-M   'P 1'
#
loop_
_entity.id
_entity.type
_entity.pdbx_description
1 polymer ?
#
loop_
_entity_poly.entity_id
_entity_poly.type
_entity_poly.pdbx_seq_one_letter_code
_entity_poly.pdbx_strand_id
1 'polypeptide(L)' 'MSTYVLIHGSYQGGWIWQPVASRLRAGGHTVYAPTLDGCAERKHSLRPGITTETQASEITDLLFYEDLHDVVMVG' A
#
# COMPACT_ATOMS: atom_id res chain seq x y z
N MET A 1 7.70 -1.70 -18.32
CA MET A 1 7.72 -0.96 -17.04
C MET A 1 6.28 -0.76 -16.62
N SER A 2 5.97 -1.04 -15.35
CA SER A 2 4.60 -0.94 -14.79
C SER A 2 4.70 -0.40 -13.38
N THR A 3 3.64 0.25 -12.91
CA THR A 3 3.51 0.71 -11.53
C THR A 3 2.63 -0.25 -10.75
N TYR A 4 3.16 -0.79 -9.65
CA TYR A 4 2.44 -1.68 -8.75
C TYR A 4 2.06 -0.96 -7.46
N VAL A 5 0.83 -1.16 -7.00
CA VAL A 5 0.37 -0.77 -5.66
C VAL A 5 0.00 -2.04 -4.92
N LEU A 6 0.80 -2.38 -3.91
CA LEU A 6 0.69 -3.62 -3.13
C LEU A 6 0.01 -3.33 -1.79
N ILE A 7 -1.26 -3.74 -1.68
CA ILE A 7 -2.09 -3.58 -0.49
C ILE A 7 -1.91 -4.82 0.39
N HIS A 8 -1.61 -4.63 1.66
CA HIS A 8 -1.44 -5.76 2.60
C HIS A 8 -2.79 -6.16 3.22
N GLY A 9 -2.86 -7.39 3.75
CA GLY A 9 -4.04 -7.88 4.46
C GLY A 9 -4.10 -7.41 5.92
N SER A 10 -5.14 -7.86 6.63
CA SER A 10 -5.32 -7.56 8.06
C SER A 10 -4.11 -7.94 8.90
N TYR A 11 -3.79 -7.10 9.90
CA TYR A 11 -2.69 -7.29 10.87
C TYR A 11 -1.26 -7.22 10.29
N GLN A 12 -1.11 -6.80 9.05
CA GLN A 12 0.18 -6.68 8.38
C GLN A 12 0.62 -5.21 8.24
N GLY A 13 1.57 -4.94 7.36
CA GLY A 13 1.97 -3.61 6.91
C GLY A 13 2.68 -3.74 5.57
N GLY A 14 3.16 -2.64 4.99
CA GLY A 14 3.91 -2.66 3.73
C GLY A 14 5.13 -3.59 3.76
N TRP A 15 5.68 -3.86 4.95
CA TRP A 15 6.81 -4.76 5.17
C TRP A 15 6.60 -6.17 4.62
N ILE A 16 5.38 -6.70 4.59
CA ILE A 16 5.13 -8.08 4.11
C ILE A 16 5.49 -8.23 2.63
N TRP A 17 5.39 -7.14 1.88
CA TRP A 17 5.69 -7.09 0.46
C TRP A 17 7.18 -6.90 0.17
N GLN A 18 8.07 -6.73 1.17
CA GLN A 18 9.49 -6.45 0.94
C GLN A 18 10.15 -7.40 -0.08
N PRO A 19 10.01 -8.75 0.01
CA PRO A 19 10.63 -9.64 -0.97
C PRO A 19 10.08 -9.47 -2.39
N VAL A 20 8.77 -9.25 -2.52
CA VAL A 20 8.07 -9.08 -3.81
C VAL A 20 8.43 -7.72 -4.42
N ALA A 21 8.33 -6.66 -3.64
CA ALA A 21 8.70 -5.31 -4.06
C ALA A 21 10.16 -5.24 -4.49
N SER A 22 11.07 -5.94 -3.80
CA SER A 22 12.49 -6.01 -4.19
C SER A 22 12.67 -6.65 -5.56
N ARG A 23 11.98 -7.77 -5.84
CA ARG A 23 12.03 -8.45 -7.14
C ARG A 23 11.41 -7.61 -8.27
N LEU A 24 10.26 -6.99 -8.02
CA LEU A 24 9.59 -6.13 -9.00
C LEU A 24 10.44 -4.89 -9.33
N ARG A 25 11.01 -4.23 -8.32
CA ARG A 25 11.93 -3.10 -8.53
C ARG A 25 13.18 -3.53 -9.31
N ALA A 26 13.76 -4.69 -9.00
CA ALA A 26 14.89 -5.24 -9.75
C ALA A 26 14.54 -5.54 -11.23
N GLY A 27 13.27 -5.83 -11.53
CA GLY A 27 12.74 -5.96 -12.89
C GLY A 27 12.46 -4.63 -13.61
N GLY A 28 12.76 -3.48 -12.99
CA GLY A 28 12.54 -2.15 -13.56
C GLY A 28 11.12 -1.62 -13.41
N HIS A 29 10.35 -2.14 -12.45
CA HIS A 29 9.01 -1.64 -12.13
C HIS A 29 9.04 -0.60 -11.00
N THR A 30 8.07 0.30 -11.01
CA THR A 30 7.77 1.19 -9.88
C THR A 30 6.86 0.44 -8.91
N VAL A 31 7.13 0.50 -7.60
CA VAL A 31 6.37 -0.26 -6.61
C VAL A 31 6.10 0.58 -5.37
N TYR A 32 4.82 0.72 -5.05
CA TYR A 32 4.29 1.27 -3.81
C TYR A 32 3.78 0.12 -2.94
N ALA A 33 4.15 0.13 -1.67
CA ALA A 33 3.68 -0.84 -0.67
C ALA A 33 3.35 -0.08 0.63
N PRO A 34 2.27 0.72 0.65
CA PRO A 34 1.91 1.52 1.81
C PRO A 34 1.48 0.64 2.99
N THR A 35 1.65 1.16 4.20
CA THR A 35 1.03 0.61 5.40
C THR A 35 -0.26 1.37 5.68
N LEU A 36 -1.38 0.66 5.77
CA LEU A 36 -2.71 1.20 6.04
C LEU A 36 -2.84 1.73 7.48
N ASP A 37 -3.81 2.62 7.72
CA ASP A 37 -4.02 3.22 9.03
C ASP A 37 -4.18 2.18 10.16
N GLY A 38 -3.58 2.48 11.32
CA GLY A 38 -3.59 1.61 12.50
C GLY A 38 -2.75 0.34 12.39
N CYS A 39 -2.01 0.12 11.29
CA CYS A 39 -1.24 -1.12 11.05
C CYS A 39 0.27 -0.93 11.20
N ALA A 40 1.00 -2.02 11.52
CA ALA A 40 2.47 -2.08 11.61
C ALA A 40 3.17 -0.86 12.27
N GLU A 41 4.02 -0.13 11.54
CA GLU A 41 4.71 1.06 12.05
C GLU A 41 3.76 2.21 12.43
N ARG A 42 2.54 2.18 11.90
CA ARG A 42 1.43 3.08 12.22
C ARG A 42 0.49 2.54 13.31
N LYS A 43 0.88 1.48 14.04
CA LYS A 43 0.08 0.91 15.15
C LYS A 43 -0.34 1.93 16.20
N HIS A 44 0.40 3.01 16.36
CA HIS A 44 0.09 4.09 17.31
C HIS A 44 -1.14 4.91 16.90
N SER A 45 -1.55 4.87 15.63
CA SER A 45 -2.75 5.52 15.10
C SER A 45 -4.02 4.68 15.28
N LEU A 46 -3.91 3.46 15.83
CA LEU A 46 -5.04 2.55 16.02
C LEU A 46 -6.07 3.18 16.97
N ARG A 47 -7.30 3.32 16.47
CA ARG A 47 -8.42 3.95 17.18
C ARG A 47 -9.76 3.44 16.63
N PRO A 48 -10.87 3.61 17.38
CA PRO A 48 -12.21 3.38 16.84
C PRO A 48 -12.48 4.20 15.58
N GLY A 49 -13.22 3.64 14.62
CA GLY A 49 -13.61 4.32 13.38
C GLY A 49 -12.71 4.06 12.17
N ILE A 50 -11.65 3.26 12.31
CA ILE A 50 -10.93 2.70 11.14
C ILE A 50 -11.81 1.63 10.50
N THR A 51 -12.13 1.82 9.22
CA THR A 51 -12.90 0.88 8.38
C THR A 51 -12.17 0.59 7.07
N THR A 52 -12.63 -0.42 6.33
CA THR A 52 -12.13 -0.72 4.99
C THR A 52 -12.31 0.47 4.05
N GLU A 53 -13.40 1.23 4.15
CA GLU A 53 -13.63 2.43 3.34
C GLU A 53 -12.63 3.55 3.68
N THR A 54 -12.32 3.75 4.97
CA THR A 54 -11.29 4.74 5.35
C THR A 54 -9.90 4.36 4.83
N GLN A 55 -9.57 3.07 4.83
CA GLN A 55 -8.32 2.57 4.27
C GLN A 55 -8.31 2.62 2.74
N ALA A 56 -9.44 2.38 2.07
CA ALA A 56 -9.60 2.58 0.63
C ALA A 56 -9.44 4.06 0.25
N SER A 57 -9.89 4.99 1.10
CA SER A 57 -9.63 6.42 0.92
C SER A 57 -8.13 6.73 0.97
N GLU A 58 -7.37 6.17 1.91
CA GLU A 58 -5.91 6.35 1.95
C GLU A 58 -5.21 5.85 0.66
N ILE A 59 -5.69 4.74 0.08
CA ILE A 59 -5.17 4.26 -1.20
C ILE A 59 -5.55 5.20 -2.34
N THR A 60 -6.78 5.72 -2.35
CA THR A 60 -7.23 6.69 -3.35
C THR A 60 -6.41 7.98 -3.28
N ASP A 61 -6.15 8.47 -2.06
CA ASP A 61 -5.30 9.64 -1.82
C ASP A 61 -3.87 9.37 -2.28
N LEU A 62 -3.31 8.18 -2.00
CA LEU A 62 -2.00 7.79 -2.52
C LEU A 62 -1.96 7.86 -4.05
N LEU A 63 -2.94 7.27 -4.74
CA LEU A 63 -3.01 7.32 -6.20
C LEU A 63 -3.08 8.75 -6.72
N PHE A 64 -3.86 9.62 -6.08
CA PHE A 64 -4.02 11.01 -6.48
C PHE A 64 -2.75 11.84 -6.25
N TYR A 65 -2.18 11.80 -5.04
CA TYR A 65 -1.03 12.65 -4.67
C TYR A 65 0.28 12.21 -5.31
N GLU A 66 0.42 10.92 -5.63
CA GLU A 66 1.55 10.39 -6.40
C GLU A 66 1.32 10.47 -7.92
N ASP A 67 0.19 11.04 -8.37
CA ASP A 67 -0.21 11.15 -9.79
C ASP A 67 -0.10 9.80 -10.53
N LEU A 68 -0.71 8.75 -9.95
CA LEU A 68 -0.61 7.39 -10.46
C LEU A 68 -1.80 7.04 -11.35
N HIS A 69 -1.50 6.63 -12.59
CA HIS A 69 -2.44 6.13 -13.59
C HIS A 69 -2.04 4.71 -14.02
N ASP A 70 -3.01 3.93 -14.53
CA ASP A 70 -2.77 2.59 -15.12
C ASP A 70 -1.96 1.64 -14.22
N VAL A 71 -2.26 1.64 -12.92
CA VAL A 71 -1.54 0.81 -11.93
C VAL A 71 -2.01 -0.65 -11.95
N VAL A 72 -1.10 -1.56 -11.62
CA VAL A 72 -1.43 -2.93 -11.24
C VAL A 72 -1.67 -2.96 -9.73
N MET A 73 -2.94 -3.09 -9.33
CA MET A 73 -3.33 -3.21 -7.92
C MET A 73 -3.29 -4.68 -7.48
N VAL A 74 -2.66 -4.93 -6.33
CA VAL A 74 -2.52 -6.26 -5.74
C VAL A 74 -3.02 -6.18 -4.30
N GLY A 75 -3.89 -7.10 -3.88
CA GLY A 75 -4.45 -7.19 -2.53
C GLY A 75 -4.65 -8.62 -2.10
#